data_AF-A0A6P0S7T5-F1
#
_entry.id   AF-A0A6P0S7T5-F1
#
_cell.length_a   1.000
_cell.length_b   1.000
_cell.length_c   1.000
_cell.angle_alpha   90.00
_cell.angle_beta   90.00
_cell.angle_gamma   90.00
#
_symmetry.space_group_name_H-M   'P 1'
#
loop_
_entity.id
_entity.type
_entity.pdbx_description
1 polymer ?
#
loop_
_entity_poly.entity_id
_entity_poly.type
_entity_poly.pdbx_seq_one_letter_code
_entity_poly.pdbx_strand_id
1 'polypeptide(L)'
;MLDGLDEVADETQRQQVSRWVDEQMEAYPDTPFILTSRPFGYQSARLQQGVTVLEVQPFNLKQVKEFIHSWYLQTEVMSRAGEEDLGVQEEAEQEADDLIRRIRKSSPLAAMAVNPLLLTMIATVHRRGSALPGKRIELYKEICQVLLERRQRAKKIDELLTATQKQSVLQVLALALMQNKTREFTILDGVSLIQDKLSEVAGSAVNSHKFFEQIKDVSGLLVEKELEIYEFAHLSFQEYLAAVEIKETNQEELLINNINNSWWAETIRLYAAQTNASNIIRKILALPSPSVEAMALAYDCLEEGLSVYPEVKQQLDERMEADLES
;
A
#
# COMPACT_ATOMS: atom_id res chain seq x y z
N MET A 1 2.53 -23.35 0.62
CA MET A 1 2.53 -22.04 -0.04
C MET A 1 3.25 -21.07 0.87
N LEU A 2 4.12 -20.24 0.32
CA LEU A 2 4.90 -19.22 1.00
C LEU A 2 4.46 -17.88 0.40
N ASP A 3 3.95 -16.97 1.22
CA ASP A 3 3.37 -15.71 0.75
C ASP A 3 4.31 -14.54 1.08
N GLY A 4 4.58 -13.67 0.11
CA GLY A 4 5.27 -12.39 0.30
C GLY A 4 6.77 -12.49 0.63
N LEU A 5 7.59 -13.09 -0.24
CA LEU A 5 9.06 -13.10 -0.04
C LEU A 5 9.65 -11.67 0.10
N ASP A 6 9.10 -10.70 -0.64
CA ASP A 6 9.52 -9.31 -0.60
C ASP A 6 9.31 -8.63 0.76
N GLU A 7 8.45 -9.20 1.60
CA GLU A 7 8.13 -8.70 2.94
C GLU A 7 9.27 -8.96 3.94
N VAL A 8 10.21 -9.85 3.60
CA VAL A 8 11.48 -9.98 4.33
C VAL A 8 12.35 -8.79 3.98
N ALA A 9 12.30 -7.74 4.80
CA ALA A 9 12.92 -6.45 4.49
C ALA A 9 14.47 -6.49 4.43
N ASP A 10 15.13 -7.40 5.13
CA ASP A 10 16.58 -7.61 5.00
C ASP A 10 16.91 -8.53 3.82
N GLU A 11 17.69 -8.01 2.87
CA GLU A 11 18.04 -8.76 1.65
C GLU A 11 18.83 -10.04 1.95
N THR A 12 19.72 -10.03 2.94
CA THR A 12 20.52 -11.22 3.29
C THR A 12 19.62 -12.31 3.86
N GLN A 13 18.70 -11.95 4.76
CA GLN A 13 17.69 -12.88 5.27
C GLN A 13 16.78 -13.38 4.16
N ARG A 14 16.36 -12.51 3.23
CA ARG A 14 15.54 -12.90 2.08
C ARG A 14 16.26 -13.93 1.20
N GLN A 15 17.55 -13.75 0.93
CA GLN A 15 18.36 -14.73 0.22
C GLN A 15 18.54 -16.05 1.00
N GLN A 16 18.58 -16.01 2.32
CA GLN A 16 18.60 -17.21 3.15
C GLN A 16 17.26 -17.96 3.07
N VAL A 17 16.13 -17.26 3.08
CA VAL A 17 14.81 -17.85 2.87
C VAL A 17 14.75 -18.52 1.50
N SER A 18 15.18 -17.85 0.42
CA SER A 18 15.21 -18.46 -0.91
C SER A 18 16.06 -19.72 -0.98
N ARG A 19 17.26 -19.70 -0.38
CA ARG A 19 18.12 -20.90 -0.30
C ARG A 19 17.46 -22.03 0.49
N TRP A 20 16.81 -21.72 1.60
CA TRP A 20 16.07 -22.71 2.38
C TRP A 20 14.92 -23.31 1.57
N VAL A 21 14.21 -22.51 0.77
CA VAL A 21 13.16 -23.00 -0.14
C VAL A 21 13.74 -23.93 -1.20
N ASP A 22 14.90 -23.58 -1.79
CA ASP A 22 15.61 -24.47 -2.72
C ASP A 22 15.94 -25.83 -2.08
N GLU A 23 16.45 -25.84 -0.85
CA GLU A 23 16.71 -27.08 -0.09
C GLU A 23 15.42 -27.88 0.18
N GLN A 24 14.31 -27.21 0.49
CA GLN A 24 13.03 -27.90 0.71
C GLN A 24 12.48 -28.51 -0.59
N MET A 25 12.64 -27.84 -1.72
CA MET A 25 12.24 -28.40 -3.02
C MET A 25 13.03 -29.66 -3.37
N GLU A 26 14.32 -29.72 -3.01
CA GLU A 26 15.14 -30.93 -3.18
C GLU A 26 14.73 -32.07 -2.23
N ALA A 27 14.45 -31.73 -0.97
CA ALA A 27 14.06 -32.71 0.04
C ALA A 27 12.65 -33.31 -0.19
N TYR A 28 11.76 -32.54 -0.81
CA TYR A 28 10.35 -32.91 -1.02
C TYR A 28 9.93 -32.77 -2.50
N PRO A 29 10.49 -33.59 -3.41
CA PRO A 29 10.30 -33.42 -4.86
C PRO A 29 8.85 -33.65 -5.32
N ASP A 30 8.06 -34.41 -4.56
CA ASP A 30 6.65 -34.68 -4.88
C ASP A 30 5.68 -33.62 -4.31
N THR A 31 6.18 -32.61 -3.61
CA THR A 31 5.37 -31.56 -2.98
C THR A 31 5.30 -30.31 -3.86
N PRO A 32 4.12 -29.77 -4.17
CA PRO A 32 4.01 -28.52 -4.91
C PRO A 32 4.38 -27.32 -4.03
N PHE A 33 5.35 -26.54 -4.47
CA PHE A 33 5.72 -25.25 -3.85
C PHE A 33 5.12 -24.10 -4.66
N ILE A 34 4.48 -23.17 -3.95
CA ILE A 34 3.99 -21.90 -4.49
C ILE A 34 4.60 -20.81 -3.62
N LEU A 35 5.34 -19.90 -4.24
CA LEU A 35 5.96 -18.74 -3.63
C LEU A 35 5.42 -17.48 -4.32
N THR A 36 5.03 -16.48 -3.54
CA THR A 36 4.62 -15.17 -4.06
C THR A 36 5.65 -14.10 -3.64
N SER A 37 5.80 -13.06 -4.45
CA SER A 37 6.69 -11.94 -4.17
C SER A 37 6.41 -10.78 -5.14
N ARG A 38 6.65 -9.54 -4.72
CA ARG A 38 6.77 -8.41 -5.64
C ARG A 38 8.01 -8.58 -6.55
N PRO A 39 7.98 -8.05 -7.79
CA PRO A 39 9.06 -8.26 -8.77
C PRO A 39 10.46 -7.94 -8.22
N PHE A 40 10.63 -6.77 -7.60
CA PHE A 40 11.92 -6.35 -7.04
C PHE A 40 12.37 -7.23 -5.87
N GLY A 41 11.44 -7.67 -5.03
CA GLY A 41 11.79 -8.52 -3.90
C GLY A 41 12.22 -9.92 -4.31
N TYR A 42 11.64 -10.45 -5.40
CA TYR A 42 12.09 -11.71 -5.98
C TYR A 42 13.43 -11.60 -6.72
N GLN A 43 13.67 -10.51 -7.45
CA GLN A 43 14.92 -10.30 -8.19
C GLN A 43 16.16 -10.29 -7.28
N SER A 44 16.05 -9.72 -6.07
CA SER A 44 17.14 -9.68 -5.10
C SER A 44 17.42 -11.04 -4.42
N ALA A 45 16.51 -12.00 -4.56
CA ALA A 45 16.56 -13.29 -3.87
C ALA A 45 15.96 -14.42 -4.74
N ARG A 46 16.41 -14.54 -5.99
CA ARG A 46 15.89 -15.55 -6.92
C ARG A 46 16.21 -16.97 -6.43
N LEU A 47 15.25 -17.86 -6.62
CA LEU A 47 15.45 -19.30 -6.42
C LEU A 47 16.45 -19.83 -7.46
N GLN A 48 17.29 -20.78 -7.06
CA GLN A 48 18.32 -21.38 -7.90
C GLN A 48 17.79 -22.58 -8.69
N GLN A 49 16.74 -23.22 -8.21
CA GLN A 49 16.09 -24.34 -8.90
C GLN A 49 15.34 -23.88 -10.15
N GLY A 50 15.12 -24.83 -11.07
CA GLY A 50 14.35 -24.63 -12.31
C GLY A 50 12.86 -24.42 -12.05
N VAL A 51 12.49 -23.30 -11.44
CA VAL A 51 11.12 -22.93 -11.13
C VAL A 51 10.44 -22.24 -12.31
N THR A 52 9.13 -22.47 -12.44
CA THR A 52 8.31 -21.70 -13.39
C THR A 52 7.95 -20.37 -12.75
N VAL A 53 8.46 -19.27 -13.29
CA VAL A 53 8.12 -17.93 -12.83
C VAL A 53 6.91 -17.43 -13.62
N LEU A 54 5.83 -17.11 -12.91
CA LEU A 54 4.60 -16.58 -13.46
C LEU A 54 4.36 -15.18 -12.91
N GLU A 55 3.80 -14.30 -13.74
CA GLU A 55 3.44 -12.93 -13.36
C GLU A 55 1.91 -12.79 -13.31
N VAL A 56 1.39 -12.29 -12.18
CA VAL A 56 -0.04 -11.99 -12.04
C VAL A 56 -0.36 -10.77 -12.89
N GLN A 57 -1.13 -10.98 -13.95
CA GLN A 57 -1.50 -9.92 -14.88
C GLN A 57 -2.60 -9.01 -14.30
N PRO A 58 -2.64 -7.72 -14.72
CA PRO A 58 -3.73 -6.82 -14.37
C PRO A 58 -5.10 -7.37 -14.78
N PHE A 59 -6.16 -7.02 -14.04
CA PHE A 59 -7.52 -7.38 -14.40
C PHE A 59 -7.89 -6.82 -15.77
N ASN A 60 -8.48 -7.67 -16.60
CA ASN A 60 -9.15 -7.21 -17.80
C ASN A 60 -10.53 -6.61 -17.46
N LEU A 61 -11.15 -5.92 -18.43
CA LEU A 61 -12.44 -5.26 -18.24
C LEU A 61 -13.58 -6.21 -17.82
N LYS A 62 -13.52 -7.49 -18.17
CA LYS A 62 -14.53 -8.47 -17.74
C LYS A 62 -14.36 -8.77 -16.25
N GLN A 63 -13.14 -9.05 -15.82
CA GLN A 63 -12.80 -9.30 -14.41
C GLN A 63 -13.11 -8.09 -13.53
N VAL A 64 -12.84 -6.87 -13.98
CA VAL A 64 -13.20 -5.64 -13.26
C VAL A 64 -14.72 -5.57 -13.01
N LYS A 65 -15.56 -5.84 -14.01
CA LYS A 65 -17.01 -5.84 -13.84
C LYS A 65 -17.47 -6.92 -12.88
N GLU A 66 -17.00 -8.16 -13.08
CA GLU A 66 -17.33 -9.30 -12.23
C GLU A 66 -16.96 -9.05 -10.78
N PHE A 67 -15.79 -8.44 -10.54
CA PHE A 67 -15.35 -8.03 -9.23
C PHE A 67 -16.30 -7.00 -8.61
N ILE A 68 -16.64 -5.92 -9.34
CA ILE A 68 -17.49 -4.84 -8.82
C ILE A 68 -18.88 -5.37 -8.45
N HIS A 69 -19.53 -6.12 -9.34
CA HIS A 69 -20.86 -6.69 -9.05
C HIS A 69 -20.81 -7.61 -7.83
N SER A 70 -19.82 -8.51 -7.77
CA SER A 70 -19.68 -9.43 -6.64
C SER A 70 -19.40 -8.69 -5.33
N TRP A 71 -18.54 -7.67 -5.37
CA TRP A 71 -18.20 -6.86 -4.20
C TRP A 71 -19.42 -6.12 -3.66
N TYR A 72 -20.22 -5.48 -4.51
CA TYR A 72 -21.44 -4.78 -4.08
C TYR A 72 -22.47 -5.72 -3.50
N LEU A 73 -22.74 -6.84 -4.17
CA LEU A 73 -23.69 -7.85 -3.69
C LEU A 73 -23.29 -8.35 -2.29
N GLN A 74 -22.04 -8.81 -2.13
CA GLN A 74 -21.57 -9.34 -0.85
C GLN A 74 -21.57 -8.26 0.25
N THR A 75 -21.22 -7.04 -0.11
CA THR A 75 -21.20 -5.92 0.84
C THR A 75 -22.61 -5.57 1.33
N GLU A 76 -23.63 -5.62 0.48
CA GLU A 76 -25.01 -5.37 0.90
C GLU A 76 -25.63 -6.53 1.67
N VAL A 77 -25.33 -7.78 1.30
CA VAL A 77 -25.73 -8.96 2.09
C VAL A 77 -25.15 -8.89 3.51
N MET A 78 -23.87 -8.52 3.65
CA MET A 78 -23.23 -8.35 4.96
C MET A 78 -23.83 -7.17 5.75
N SER A 79 -24.21 -6.07 5.08
CA SER A 79 -24.78 -4.88 5.74
C SER A 79 -26.15 -5.17 6.38
N ARG A 80 -26.91 -6.13 5.82
CA ARG A 80 -28.24 -6.55 6.28
C ARG A 80 -28.24 -7.88 7.03
N ALA A 81 -27.14 -8.21 7.70
CA ALA A 81 -27.00 -9.41 8.53
C ALA A 81 -27.32 -10.74 7.80
N GLY A 82 -27.04 -10.81 6.50
CA GLY A 82 -27.21 -12.01 5.69
C GLY A 82 -28.57 -12.14 4.97
N GLU A 83 -29.42 -11.11 5.01
CA GLU A 83 -30.64 -11.09 4.21
C GLU A 83 -30.33 -10.80 2.73
N GLU A 84 -30.76 -11.71 1.85
CA GLU A 84 -30.67 -11.58 0.40
C GLU A 84 -32.09 -11.51 -0.17
N ASP A 85 -32.70 -10.32 -0.10
CA ASP A 85 -33.98 -10.05 -0.77
C ASP A 85 -33.76 -9.41 -2.15
N LEU A 86 -34.82 -9.36 -2.96
CA LEU A 86 -34.75 -8.78 -4.31
C LEU A 86 -34.34 -7.29 -4.30
N GLY A 87 -34.69 -6.55 -3.25
CA GLY A 87 -34.33 -5.14 -3.12
C GLY A 87 -32.83 -4.93 -2.86
N VAL A 88 -32.18 -5.84 -2.11
CA VAL A 88 -30.72 -5.86 -1.90
C VAL A 88 -30.00 -6.03 -3.23
N GLN A 89 -30.44 -6.99 -4.04
CA GLN A 89 -29.82 -7.30 -5.32
C GLN A 89 -29.96 -6.14 -6.31
N GLU A 90 -31.15 -5.54 -6.40
CA GLU A 90 -31.40 -4.39 -7.26
C GLU A 90 -30.55 -3.16 -6.87
N GLU A 91 -30.43 -2.86 -5.57
CA GLU A 91 -29.61 -1.74 -5.09
C GLU A 91 -28.11 -1.97 -5.35
N ALA A 92 -27.62 -3.19 -5.05
CA ALA A 92 -26.23 -3.57 -5.32
C ALA A 92 -25.89 -3.49 -6.82
N GLU A 93 -26.80 -3.93 -7.69
CA GLU A 93 -26.62 -3.86 -9.14
C GLU A 93 -26.59 -2.41 -9.65
N GLN A 94 -27.47 -1.55 -9.15
CA GLN A 94 -27.50 -0.13 -9.52
C GLN A 94 -26.20 0.60 -9.14
N GLU A 95 -25.71 0.40 -7.92
CA GLU A 95 -24.47 1.01 -7.44
C GLU A 95 -23.23 0.46 -8.18
N ALA A 96 -23.21 -0.84 -8.46
CA ALA A 96 -22.17 -1.47 -9.26
C ALA A 96 -22.11 -0.89 -10.67
N ASP A 97 -23.26 -0.76 -11.34
CA ASP A 97 -23.37 -0.21 -12.68
C ASP A 97 -22.99 1.27 -12.75
N ASP A 98 -23.32 2.05 -11.72
CA ASP A 98 -22.85 3.43 -11.62
C ASP A 98 -21.33 3.51 -11.51
N LEU A 99 -20.72 2.71 -10.64
CA LEU A 99 -19.26 2.67 -10.51
C LEU A 99 -18.58 2.26 -11.82
N ILE A 100 -19.07 1.19 -12.46
CA ILE A 100 -18.56 0.72 -13.75
C ILE A 100 -18.63 1.83 -14.80
N ARG A 101 -19.72 2.60 -14.82
CA ARG A 101 -19.90 3.73 -15.73
C ARG A 101 -18.91 4.86 -15.45
N ARG A 102 -18.64 5.18 -14.18
CA ARG A 102 -17.66 6.20 -13.78
C ARG A 102 -16.24 5.78 -14.17
N ILE A 103 -15.86 4.53 -13.91
CA ILE A 103 -14.56 3.98 -14.30
C ILE A 103 -14.36 4.07 -15.82
N ARG A 104 -15.36 3.67 -16.61
CA ARG A 104 -15.27 3.74 -18.09
C ARG A 104 -15.12 5.17 -18.63
N LYS A 105 -15.67 6.17 -17.93
CA LYS A 105 -15.63 7.58 -18.36
C LYS A 105 -14.36 8.31 -17.94
N SER A 106 -13.50 7.68 -17.11
CA SER A 106 -12.31 8.31 -16.55
C SER A 106 -11.10 7.42 -16.81
N SER A 107 -10.24 7.85 -17.75
CA SER A 107 -9.00 7.12 -18.07
C SER A 107 -8.12 6.86 -16.84
N PRO A 108 -7.95 7.81 -15.90
CA PRO A 108 -7.17 7.54 -14.69
C PRO A 108 -7.82 6.50 -13.76
N LEU A 109 -9.15 6.52 -13.60
CA LEU A 109 -9.85 5.50 -12.81
C LEU A 109 -9.74 4.12 -13.47
N ALA A 110 -9.86 4.04 -14.79
CA ALA A 110 -9.68 2.80 -15.54
C ALA A 110 -8.27 2.24 -15.37
N ALA A 111 -7.24 3.09 -15.40
CA ALA A 111 -5.85 2.70 -15.19
C ALA A 111 -5.58 2.14 -13.78
N MET A 112 -6.29 2.64 -12.75
CA MET A 112 -6.19 2.10 -11.38
C MET A 112 -7.02 0.83 -11.19
N ALA A 113 -8.21 0.76 -11.82
CA ALA A 113 -9.18 -0.32 -11.61
C ALA A 113 -8.69 -1.71 -12.08
N VAL A 114 -7.64 -1.78 -12.89
CA VAL A 114 -7.03 -3.06 -13.28
C VAL A 114 -6.24 -3.71 -12.12
N ASN A 115 -5.88 -2.95 -11.08
CA ASN A 115 -5.28 -3.47 -9.87
C ASN A 115 -6.39 -3.81 -8.85
N PRO A 116 -6.54 -5.08 -8.41
CA PRO A 116 -7.64 -5.50 -7.53
C PRO A 116 -7.69 -4.77 -6.19
N LEU A 117 -6.53 -4.42 -5.63
CA LEU A 117 -6.47 -3.66 -4.39
C LEU A 117 -7.01 -2.24 -4.58
N LEU A 118 -6.53 -1.53 -5.62
CA LEU A 118 -7.03 -0.19 -5.94
C LEU A 118 -8.50 -0.21 -6.33
N LEU A 119 -8.96 -1.26 -7.02
CA LEU A 119 -10.37 -1.46 -7.35
C LEU A 119 -11.23 -1.60 -6.09
N THR A 120 -10.73 -2.34 -5.08
CA THR A 120 -11.38 -2.46 -3.77
C THR A 120 -11.48 -1.10 -3.07
N MET A 121 -10.42 -0.30 -3.11
CA MET A 121 -10.42 1.07 -2.56
C MET A 121 -11.42 1.96 -3.29
N ILE A 122 -11.42 1.93 -4.63
CA ILE A 122 -12.35 2.68 -5.48
C ILE A 122 -13.80 2.33 -5.14
N ALA A 123 -14.13 1.03 -5.04
CA ALA A 123 -15.47 0.59 -4.68
C ALA A 123 -15.87 1.02 -3.26
N THR A 124 -14.94 0.95 -2.32
CA THR A 124 -15.16 1.39 -0.93
C THR A 124 -15.40 2.90 -0.83
N VAL A 125 -14.61 3.70 -1.55
CA VAL A 125 -14.77 5.17 -1.61
C VAL A 125 -16.07 5.54 -2.31
N HIS A 126 -16.40 4.88 -3.42
CA HIS A 126 -17.64 5.10 -4.17
C HIS A 126 -18.87 4.87 -3.31
N ARG A 127 -18.95 3.71 -2.63
CA ARG A 127 -20.07 3.34 -1.77
C ARG A 127 -20.30 4.34 -0.62
N ARG A 128 -19.27 5.08 -0.21
CA ARG A 128 -19.37 6.08 0.86
C ARG A 128 -19.89 7.43 0.36
N GLY A 129 -20.13 7.58 -0.94
CA GLY A 129 -20.61 8.82 -1.56
C GLY A 129 -19.50 9.85 -1.79
N SER A 130 -18.24 9.47 -1.61
CA SER A 130 -17.10 10.35 -1.85
C SER A 130 -16.83 10.53 -3.36
N ALA A 131 -16.25 11.66 -3.73
CA ALA A 131 -15.79 11.88 -5.09
C ALA A 131 -14.64 10.91 -5.42
N LEU A 132 -14.71 10.25 -6.58
CA LEU A 132 -13.66 9.34 -7.00
C LEU A 132 -12.45 10.12 -7.53
N PRO A 133 -11.25 9.94 -6.95
CA PRO A 133 -10.09 10.72 -7.31
C PRO A 133 -9.48 10.34 -8.66
N GLY A 134 -8.76 11.28 -9.27
CA GLY A 134 -8.10 11.08 -10.56
C GLY A 134 -6.68 10.54 -10.46
N LYS A 135 -6.12 10.42 -9.25
CA LYS A 135 -4.75 9.94 -9.02
C LYS A 135 -4.69 8.86 -7.95
N ARG A 136 -3.73 7.95 -8.07
CA ARG A 136 -3.50 6.86 -7.09
C ARG A 136 -3.27 7.39 -5.68
N ILE A 137 -2.48 8.45 -5.56
CA ILE A 137 -2.17 9.04 -4.26
C ILE A 137 -3.38 9.70 -3.58
N GLU A 138 -4.26 10.30 -4.38
CA GLU A 138 -5.52 10.86 -3.90
C GLU A 138 -6.47 9.72 -3.48
N LEU A 139 -6.47 8.58 -4.19
CA LEU A 139 -7.23 7.40 -3.78
C LEU A 139 -6.81 6.89 -2.40
N TYR A 140 -5.51 6.79 -2.14
CA TYR A 140 -4.99 6.44 -0.80
C TYR A 140 -5.44 7.43 0.28
N LYS A 141 -5.41 8.72 -0.02
CA LYS A 141 -5.91 9.76 0.89
C LYS A 141 -7.39 9.57 1.19
N GLU A 142 -8.23 9.42 0.16
CA GLU A 142 -9.67 9.28 0.31
C GLU A 142 -10.05 8.00 1.07
N ILE A 143 -9.40 6.86 0.78
CA ILE A 143 -9.70 5.62 1.49
C ILE A 143 -9.27 5.70 2.97
N CYS A 144 -8.11 6.28 3.29
CA CYS A 144 -7.68 6.48 4.68
C CYS A 144 -8.69 7.37 5.43
N GLN A 145 -9.12 8.47 4.82
CA GLN A 145 -10.14 9.33 5.39
C GLN A 145 -11.44 8.56 5.63
N VAL A 146 -11.95 7.86 4.61
CA VAL A 146 -13.18 7.05 4.69
C VAL A 146 -13.11 6.00 5.81
N LEU A 147 -11.99 5.30 5.96
CA LEU A 147 -11.82 4.27 6.98
C LEU A 147 -11.74 4.88 8.39
N LEU A 148 -11.06 6.02 8.55
CA LEU A 148 -10.86 6.69 9.84
C LEU A 148 -12.08 7.53 10.29
N GLU A 149 -12.90 7.96 9.33
CA GLU A 149 -14.21 8.59 9.57
C GLU A 149 -15.31 7.61 9.92
N ARG A 150 -15.10 6.29 9.76
CA ARG A 150 -16.09 5.28 10.18
C ARG A 150 -16.39 5.48 11.65
N ARG A 151 -17.56 6.04 11.94
CA ARG A 151 -18.13 6.15 13.28
C ARG A 151 -19.01 4.93 13.51
N GLN A 152 -18.68 4.11 14.50
CA GLN A 152 -19.72 3.28 15.08
C GLN A 152 -20.57 4.18 16.00
N ARG A 153 -21.88 3.94 16.04
CA ARG A 153 -22.82 4.57 16.98
C ARG A 153 -22.52 4.27 18.46
N ALA A 154 -21.39 3.62 18.77
CA ALA A 154 -21.03 3.22 20.12
C ALA A 154 -19.51 3.29 20.33
N LYS A 155 -19.03 4.36 20.97
CA LYS A 155 -18.00 4.40 22.06
C LYS A 155 -17.27 5.77 22.09
N LYS A 156 -17.00 6.23 23.32
CA LYS A 156 -16.55 7.59 23.72
C LYS A 156 -15.24 8.13 23.12
N ILE A 157 -14.45 7.35 22.38
CA ILE A 157 -13.16 7.82 21.80
C ILE A 157 -13.36 8.43 20.41
N ASP A 158 -14.38 8.00 19.65
CA ASP A 158 -14.76 8.62 18.36
C ASP A 158 -15.14 10.10 18.50
N GLU A 159 -15.45 10.56 19.72
CA GLU A 159 -15.76 11.97 20.02
C GLU A 159 -14.51 12.82 20.29
N LEU A 160 -13.34 12.20 20.55
CA LEU A 160 -12.13 12.91 20.98
C LEU A 160 -11.15 13.21 19.86
N LEU A 161 -11.16 12.40 18.79
CA LEU A 161 -10.19 12.51 17.69
C LEU A 161 -10.88 12.57 16.33
N THR A 162 -10.52 13.59 15.56
CA THR A 162 -10.86 13.70 14.14
C THR A 162 -10.11 12.65 13.32
N ALA A 163 -10.62 12.33 12.11
CA ALA A 163 -9.96 11.41 11.20
C ALA A 163 -8.51 11.84 10.89
N THR A 164 -8.28 13.15 10.69
CA THR A 164 -6.94 13.72 10.47
C THR A 164 -6.01 13.49 11.66
N GLN A 165 -6.49 13.66 12.90
CA GLN A 165 -5.67 13.39 14.08
C GLN A 165 -5.35 11.90 14.21
N LYS A 166 -6.32 11.00 14.00
CA LYS A 166 -6.07 9.55 13.98
C LYS A 166 -5.04 9.19 12.90
N GLN A 167 -5.15 9.78 11.71
CA GLN A 167 -4.20 9.57 10.62
C GLN A 167 -2.79 10.01 11.03
N SER A 168 -2.64 11.18 11.67
CA SER A 168 -1.32 11.66 12.11
C SER A 168 -0.62 10.75 13.12
N VAL A 169 -1.39 10.05 13.97
CA VAL A 169 -0.85 9.06 14.89
C VAL A 169 -0.41 7.80 14.14
N LEU A 170 -1.18 7.38 13.13
CA LEU A 170 -0.87 6.21 12.31
C LEU A 170 0.26 6.44 11.30
N GLN A 171 0.49 7.69 10.89
CA GLN A 171 1.64 8.11 10.10
C GLN A 171 2.96 7.88 10.85
N VAL A 172 3.01 8.28 12.13
CA VAL A 172 4.16 8.02 13.01
C VAL A 172 4.39 6.52 13.18
N LEU A 173 3.33 5.74 13.44
CA LEU A 173 3.43 4.28 13.51
C LEU A 173 4.00 3.68 12.23
N ALA A 174 3.41 4.04 11.08
CA ALA A 174 3.80 3.50 9.79
C ALA A 174 5.27 3.79 9.47
N LEU A 175 5.73 5.03 9.70
CA LEU A 175 7.13 5.39 9.50
C LEU A 175 8.06 4.58 10.41
N ALA A 176 7.71 4.44 11.69
CA ALA A 176 8.51 3.66 12.63
C ALA A 176 8.60 2.18 12.21
N LEU A 177 7.50 1.56 11.76
CA LEU A 177 7.51 0.18 11.25
C LEU A 177 8.38 0.04 9.98
N MET A 178 8.30 1.02 9.06
CA MET A 178 9.16 1.05 7.88
C MET A 178 10.65 1.13 8.24
N GLN A 179 11.02 1.99 9.19
CA GLN A 179 12.40 2.12 9.69
C GLN A 179 12.89 0.87 10.42
N ASN A 180 12.00 0.25 11.20
CA ASN A 180 12.25 -1.01 11.89
C ASN A 180 12.21 -2.23 10.96
N LYS A 181 11.95 -2.04 9.65
CA LYS A 181 11.94 -3.10 8.65
C LYS A 181 10.96 -4.23 9.01
N THR A 182 9.80 -3.87 9.56
CA THR A 182 8.76 -4.81 9.99
C THR A 182 7.39 -4.35 9.54
N ARG A 183 6.46 -5.31 9.44
CA ARG A 183 5.02 -5.09 9.27
C ARG A 183 4.25 -5.22 10.57
N GLU A 184 4.85 -5.95 11.49
CA GLU A 184 4.21 -6.50 12.67
C GLU A 184 4.67 -5.76 13.92
N PHE A 185 3.75 -5.60 14.86
CA PHE A 185 4.01 -5.01 16.16
C PHE A 185 3.08 -5.59 17.22
N THR A 186 3.53 -5.60 18.48
CA THR A 186 2.65 -5.80 19.62
C THR A 186 2.02 -4.47 20.05
N ILE A 187 0.89 -4.50 20.77
CA ILE A 187 0.29 -3.26 21.30
C ILE A 187 1.28 -2.49 22.16
N LEU A 188 2.09 -3.17 22.97
CA LEU A 188 3.07 -2.52 23.84
C LEU A 188 4.12 -1.74 23.02
N ASP A 189 4.66 -2.37 21.98
CA ASP A 189 5.61 -1.71 21.08
C ASP A 189 4.92 -0.54 20.37
N GLY A 190 3.73 -0.77 19.81
CA GLY A 190 2.94 0.25 19.13
C GLY A 190 2.68 1.46 20.03
N VAL A 191 2.32 1.25 21.30
CA VAL A 191 2.12 2.33 22.29
C VAL A 191 3.39 3.15 22.42
N SER A 192 4.55 2.51 22.58
CA SER A 192 5.82 3.22 22.71
C SER A 192 6.14 4.11 21.49
N LEU A 193 5.71 3.70 20.29
CA LEU A 193 5.94 4.43 19.05
C LEU A 193 5.00 5.63 18.88
N ILE A 194 3.75 5.52 19.36
CA ILE A 194 2.72 6.53 19.08
C ILE A 194 2.39 7.44 20.27
N GLN A 195 2.83 7.11 21.49
CA GLN A 195 2.37 7.76 22.72
C GLN A 195 2.54 9.27 22.69
N ASP A 196 3.69 9.75 22.21
CA ASP A 196 4.01 11.18 22.16
C ASP A 196 3.06 11.89 21.19
N LYS A 197 2.91 11.35 19.97
CA LYS A 197 2.01 11.92 18.96
C LYS A 197 0.55 11.88 19.39
N LEU A 198 0.12 10.78 20.02
CA LEU A 198 -1.24 10.66 20.53
C LEU A 198 -1.50 11.67 21.65
N SER A 199 -0.52 11.89 22.53
CA SER A 199 -0.62 12.88 23.62
C SER A 199 -0.66 14.31 23.08
N GLU A 200 0.06 14.60 21.99
CA GLU A 200 0.04 15.89 21.30
C GLU A 200 -1.36 16.22 20.76
N VAL A 201 -2.03 15.26 20.10
CA VAL A 201 -3.32 15.51 19.42
C VAL A 201 -4.54 15.30 20.30
N ALA A 202 -4.43 14.51 21.37
CA ALA A 202 -5.56 14.08 22.21
C ALA A 202 -5.43 14.48 23.70
N GLY A 203 -4.25 14.98 24.10
CA GLY A 203 -3.87 15.09 25.51
C GLY A 203 -3.65 13.72 26.18
N SER A 204 -3.25 13.73 27.44
CA SER A 204 -2.95 12.51 28.21
C SER A 204 -4.18 11.66 28.60
N ALA A 205 -5.38 12.08 28.17
CA ALA A 205 -6.63 11.42 28.52
C ALA A 205 -6.94 10.20 27.63
N VAL A 206 -6.32 10.09 26.45
CA VAL A 206 -6.57 8.98 25.52
C VAL A 206 -5.60 7.83 25.79
N ASN A 207 -6.18 6.64 25.99
CA ASN A 207 -5.44 5.42 26.19
C ASN A 207 -5.01 4.82 24.83
N SER A 208 -3.71 4.69 24.61
CA SER A 208 -3.11 4.15 23.37
C SER A 208 -3.57 2.73 23.02
N HIS A 209 -3.84 1.87 24.01
CA HIS A 209 -4.39 0.54 23.75
C HIS A 209 -5.80 0.64 23.16
N LYS A 210 -6.65 1.51 23.73
CA LYS A 210 -8.00 1.72 23.21
C LYS A 210 -8.00 2.39 21.83
N PHE A 211 -6.99 3.20 21.53
CA PHE A 211 -6.79 3.74 20.20
C PHE A 211 -6.58 2.59 19.18
N PHE A 212 -5.65 1.67 19.45
CA PHE A 212 -5.43 0.51 18.57
C PHE A 212 -6.65 -0.38 18.43
N GLU A 213 -7.35 -0.71 19.52
CA GLU A 213 -8.61 -1.47 19.48
C GLU A 213 -9.63 -0.80 18.56
N GLN A 214 -9.76 0.53 18.63
CA GLN A 214 -10.69 1.27 17.78
C GLN A 214 -10.26 1.27 16.31
N ILE A 215 -8.98 1.46 16.00
CA ILE A 215 -8.50 1.41 14.63
C ILE A 215 -8.73 -0.01 14.06
N LYS A 216 -8.48 -1.07 14.83
CA LYS A 216 -8.77 -2.46 14.42
C LYS A 216 -10.27 -2.68 14.19
N ASP A 217 -11.09 -2.51 15.24
CA ASP A 217 -12.48 -2.96 15.26
C ASP A 217 -13.42 -2.08 14.42
N VAL A 218 -13.06 -0.82 14.18
CA VAL A 218 -13.94 0.15 13.52
C VAL A 218 -13.43 0.55 12.14
N SER A 219 -12.17 0.97 12.03
CA SER A 219 -11.63 1.44 10.75
C SER A 219 -11.28 0.27 9.83
N GLY A 220 -10.81 -0.85 10.40
CA GLY A 220 -10.26 -1.98 9.64
C GLY A 220 -8.94 -1.65 8.94
N LEU A 221 -8.28 -0.53 9.29
CA LEU A 221 -6.97 -0.15 8.75
C LEU A 221 -5.83 -0.94 9.41
N LEU A 222 -6.06 -1.42 10.64
CA LEU A 222 -5.20 -2.39 11.33
C LEU A 222 -5.97 -3.71 11.48
N VAL A 223 -5.24 -4.81 11.46
CA VAL A 223 -5.75 -6.16 11.69
C VAL A 223 -4.88 -6.88 12.71
N GLU A 224 -5.46 -7.85 13.39
CA GLU A 224 -4.73 -8.79 14.23
C GLU A 224 -4.40 -10.02 13.37
N LYS A 225 -3.12 -10.18 13.02
CA LYS A 225 -2.63 -11.24 12.13
C LYS A 225 -2.55 -12.57 12.87
N GLU A 226 -1.98 -12.51 14.07
CA GLU A 226 -1.90 -13.61 15.05
C GLU A 226 -2.23 -13.05 16.43
N LEU A 227 -2.42 -13.93 17.42
CA LEU A 227 -2.77 -13.51 18.77
C LEU A 227 -1.77 -12.46 19.29
N GLU A 228 -2.27 -11.27 19.61
CA GLU A 228 -1.48 -10.10 20.08
C GLU A 228 -0.48 -9.50 19.07
N ILE A 229 -0.47 -9.95 17.81
CA ILE A 229 0.35 -9.40 16.74
C ILE A 229 -0.52 -8.67 15.73
N TYR A 230 -0.19 -7.39 15.54
CA TYR A 230 -0.96 -6.46 14.73
C TYR A 230 -0.15 -5.98 13.53
N GLU A 231 -0.85 -5.67 12.45
CA GLU A 231 -0.27 -5.03 11.25
C GLU A 231 -1.29 -4.13 10.57
N PHE A 232 -0.84 -3.32 9.62
CA PHE A 232 -1.75 -2.67 8.68
C PHE A 232 -2.44 -3.72 7.81
N ALA A 233 -3.73 -3.51 7.53
CA ALA A 233 -4.55 -4.43 6.73
C ALA A 233 -3.94 -4.75 5.35
N HIS A 234 -3.08 -3.86 4.85
CA HIS A 234 -2.21 -4.12 3.72
C HIS A 234 -0.93 -3.28 3.85
N LEU A 235 0.21 -3.82 3.40
CA LEU A 235 1.51 -3.14 3.44
C LEU A 235 1.46 -1.76 2.76
N SER A 236 0.69 -1.61 1.69
CA SER A 236 0.60 -0.33 0.99
C SER A 236 -0.02 0.81 1.81
N PHE A 237 -0.80 0.52 2.85
CA PHE A 237 -1.23 1.55 3.81
C PHE A 237 -0.08 2.01 4.69
N GLN A 238 0.77 1.09 5.15
CA GLN A 238 2.00 1.42 5.86
C GLN A 238 2.92 2.26 4.97
N GLU A 239 3.12 1.83 3.71
CA GLU A 239 3.98 2.54 2.74
C GLU A 239 3.44 3.96 2.45
N TYR A 240 2.13 4.11 2.28
CA TYR A 240 1.47 5.40 2.07
C TYR A 240 1.59 6.32 3.28
N LEU A 241 1.20 5.84 4.47
CA LEU A 241 1.20 6.66 5.69
C LEU A 241 2.62 7.10 6.06
N ALA A 242 3.62 6.23 5.88
CA ALA A 242 5.03 6.59 6.04
C ALA A 242 5.47 7.66 5.02
N ALA A 243 5.05 7.56 3.76
CA ALA A 243 5.36 8.57 2.75
C ALA A 243 4.75 9.95 3.11
N VAL A 244 3.55 9.97 3.69
CA VAL A 244 2.94 11.23 4.17
C VAL A 244 3.72 11.79 5.37
N GLU A 245 4.08 10.95 6.36
CA GLU A 245 4.87 11.39 7.52
C GLU A 245 6.19 12.03 7.09
N ILE A 246 6.92 11.38 6.17
CA ILE A 246 8.21 11.87 5.65
C ILE A 246 8.06 13.23 4.98
N LYS A 247 6.97 13.43 4.22
CA LYS A 247 6.67 14.71 3.59
C LYS A 247 6.36 15.79 4.62
N GLU A 248 5.49 15.50 5.58
CA GLU A 248 5.07 16.47 6.59
C GLU A 248 6.20 16.86 7.55
N THR A 249 7.12 15.94 7.82
CA THR A 249 8.29 16.16 8.69
C THR A 249 9.56 16.57 7.94
N ASN A 250 9.51 16.70 6.61
CA ASN A 250 10.64 17.04 5.74
C ASN A 250 11.85 16.09 5.86
N GLN A 251 11.59 14.78 5.94
CA GLN A 251 12.61 13.74 6.12
C GLN A 251 13.02 13.04 4.81
N GLU A 252 13.02 13.76 3.67
CA GLU A 252 13.31 13.18 2.33
C GLU A 252 14.65 12.42 2.26
N GLU A 253 15.65 12.84 3.02
CA GLU A 253 16.96 12.17 3.10
C GLU A 253 16.85 10.68 3.53
N LEU A 254 15.82 10.31 4.30
CA LEU A 254 15.57 8.91 4.66
C LEU A 254 15.29 8.06 3.41
N LEU A 255 14.53 8.61 2.46
CA LEU A 255 14.20 7.95 1.19
C LEU A 255 15.43 7.87 0.29
N ILE A 256 16.20 8.95 0.21
CA ILE A 256 17.44 9.01 -0.59
C ILE A 256 18.42 7.93 -0.12
N ASN A 257 18.60 7.77 1.19
CA ASN A 257 19.48 6.74 1.76
C ASN A 257 18.97 5.30 1.51
N ASN A 258 17.72 5.13 1.09
CA ASN A 258 17.09 3.83 0.84
C ASN A 258 16.68 3.60 -0.63
N ILE A 259 17.19 4.39 -1.58
CA ILE A 259 16.87 4.26 -3.02
C ILE A 259 17.07 2.83 -3.55
N ASN A 260 18.14 2.15 -3.13
CA ASN A 260 18.45 0.78 -3.58
C ASN A 260 17.79 -0.30 -2.71
N ASN A 261 16.95 0.08 -1.75
CA ASN A 261 16.28 -0.86 -0.86
C ASN A 261 14.84 -1.09 -1.35
N SER A 262 14.59 -2.29 -1.90
CA SER A 262 13.26 -2.71 -2.38
C SER A 262 12.13 -2.51 -1.37
N TRP A 263 12.42 -2.59 -0.06
CA TRP A 263 11.45 -2.34 1.02
C TRP A 263 10.88 -0.91 0.97
N TRP A 264 11.66 0.07 0.51
CA TRP A 264 11.25 1.48 0.46
C TRP A 264 10.73 1.92 -0.91
N ALA A 265 10.81 1.07 -1.94
CA ALA A 265 10.52 1.47 -3.32
C ALA A 265 9.12 2.07 -3.48
N GLU A 266 8.09 1.44 -2.92
CA GLU A 266 6.71 1.95 -3.02
C GLU A 266 6.50 3.22 -2.18
N THR A 267 7.10 3.31 -0.99
CA THR A 267 7.08 4.56 -0.19
C THR A 267 7.72 5.71 -0.95
N ILE A 268 8.80 5.47 -1.71
CA ILE A 268 9.45 6.49 -2.55
C ILE A 268 8.49 6.94 -3.67
N ARG A 269 7.81 6.01 -4.36
CA ARG A 269 6.80 6.36 -5.39
C ARG A 269 5.66 7.18 -4.80
N LEU A 270 5.09 6.75 -3.68
CA LEU A 270 3.99 7.43 -3.00
C LEU A 270 4.40 8.79 -2.44
N TYR A 271 5.66 8.96 -2.03
CA TYR A 271 6.20 10.26 -1.65
C TYR A 271 6.34 11.18 -2.87
N ALA A 272 6.97 10.68 -3.95
CA ALA A 272 7.16 11.42 -5.20
C ALA A 272 5.82 11.92 -5.78
N ALA A 273 4.76 11.11 -5.70
CA ALA A 273 3.41 11.47 -6.14
C ALA A 273 2.80 12.66 -5.38
N GLN A 274 3.40 13.06 -4.25
CA GLN A 274 2.95 14.16 -3.40
C GLN A 274 3.87 15.38 -3.41
N THR A 275 5.04 15.30 -4.04
CA THR A 275 6.13 16.28 -3.97
C THR A 275 6.79 16.49 -5.33
N ASN A 276 7.72 17.45 -5.41
CA ASN A 276 8.56 17.56 -6.60
C ASN A 276 9.64 16.45 -6.55
N ALA A 277 9.54 15.46 -7.45
CA ALA A 277 10.39 14.28 -7.43
C ALA A 277 11.82 14.52 -7.97
N SER A 278 12.14 15.74 -8.38
CA SER A 278 13.42 16.09 -9.00
C SER A 278 14.64 15.73 -8.15
N ASN A 279 14.58 15.93 -6.83
CA ASN A 279 15.74 15.63 -5.98
C ASN A 279 16.01 14.12 -5.93
N ILE A 280 14.97 13.31 -5.74
CA ILE A 280 15.08 11.84 -5.76
C ILE A 280 15.66 11.35 -7.10
N ILE A 281 15.13 11.82 -8.23
CA ILE A 281 15.61 11.44 -9.56
C ILE A 281 17.08 11.85 -9.74
N ARG A 282 17.47 13.07 -9.35
CA ARG A 282 18.88 13.52 -9.40
C ARG A 282 19.79 12.64 -8.56
N LYS A 283 19.35 12.20 -7.38
CA LYS A 283 20.13 11.31 -6.51
C LYS A 283 20.32 9.93 -7.12
N ILE A 284 19.31 9.39 -7.80
CA ILE A 284 19.42 8.15 -8.56
C ILE A 284 20.42 8.30 -9.71
N LEU A 285 20.29 9.36 -10.52
CA LEU A 285 21.19 9.64 -11.65
C LEU A 285 22.64 9.89 -11.23
N ALA A 286 22.86 10.38 -10.01
CA ALA A 286 24.19 10.62 -9.44
C ALA A 286 24.86 9.35 -8.89
N LEU A 287 24.18 8.20 -8.85
CA LEU A 287 24.80 6.93 -8.46
C LEU A 287 25.90 6.55 -9.47
N PRO A 288 27.09 6.08 -9.03
CA PRO A 288 28.16 5.69 -9.96
C PRO A 288 27.77 4.56 -10.91
N SER A 289 26.89 3.67 -10.47
CA SER A 289 26.32 2.58 -11.27
C SER A 289 24.91 2.31 -10.73
N PRO A 290 23.89 3.08 -11.17
CA PRO A 290 22.52 2.85 -10.74
C PRO A 290 22.09 1.46 -11.21
N SER A 291 21.45 0.70 -10.32
CA SER A 291 20.89 -0.59 -10.70
C SER A 291 19.68 -0.40 -11.62
N VAL A 292 19.26 -1.45 -12.32
CA VAL A 292 18.05 -1.41 -13.18
C VAL A 292 16.83 -1.04 -12.34
N GLU A 293 16.78 -1.50 -11.09
CA GLU A 293 15.71 -1.21 -10.15
C GLU A 293 15.69 0.27 -9.73
N ALA A 294 16.86 0.86 -9.46
CA ALA A 294 16.97 2.28 -9.15
C ALA A 294 16.54 3.14 -10.36
N MET A 295 16.93 2.75 -11.58
CA MET A 295 16.50 3.44 -12.80
C MET A 295 14.99 3.32 -13.03
N ALA A 296 14.42 2.12 -12.87
CA ALA A 296 12.96 1.93 -12.95
C ALA A 296 12.23 2.81 -11.91
N LEU A 297 12.77 2.91 -10.69
CA LEU A 297 12.25 3.81 -9.66
C LEU A 297 12.27 5.28 -10.10
N ALA A 298 13.34 5.75 -10.77
CA ALA A 298 13.41 7.10 -11.29
C ALA A 298 12.33 7.39 -12.35
N TYR A 299 12.06 6.44 -13.26
CA TYR A 299 10.99 6.57 -14.26
C TYR A 299 9.61 6.62 -13.62
N ASP A 300 9.34 5.73 -12.68
CA ASP A 300 8.06 5.73 -11.98
C ASP A 300 7.87 7.04 -11.17
N CYS A 301 8.94 7.58 -10.59
CA CYS A 301 8.91 8.91 -9.97
C CYS A 301 8.66 10.05 -10.98
N LEU A 302 9.14 9.93 -12.21
CA LEU A 302 8.87 10.88 -13.28
C LEU A 302 7.39 10.82 -13.72
N GLU A 303 6.83 9.62 -13.86
CA GLU A 303 5.46 9.39 -14.31
C GLU A 303 4.42 9.75 -13.24
N GLU A 304 4.62 9.29 -12.01
CA GLU A 304 3.66 9.47 -10.92
C GLU A 304 3.88 10.76 -10.11
N GLY A 305 5.06 11.38 -10.24
CA GLY A 305 5.46 12.54 -9.46
C GLY A 305 4.50 13.73 -9.57
N LEU A 306 4.33 14.51 -8.49
CA LEU A 306 3.48 15.71 -8.55
C LEU A 306 4.04 16.74 -9.55
N SER A 307 5.36 16.86 -9.61
CA SER A 307 6.09 17.67 -10.58
C SER A 307 7.55 17.23 -10.68
N VAL A 308 8.17 17.47 -11.84
CA VAL A 308 9.60 17.26 -12.07
C VAL A 308 10.12 18.44 -12.90
N TYR A 309 11.32 18.93 -12.58
CA TYR A 309 11.96 19.99 -13.35
C TYR A 309 12.32 19.50 -14.76
N PRO A 310 12.09 20.29 -15.82
CA PRO A 310 12.34 19.87 -17.21
C PRO A 310 13.77 19.37 -17.46
N GLU A 311 14.76 19.98 -16.80
CA GLU A 311 16.17 19.60 -16.96
C GLU A 311 16.45 18.21 -16.38
N VAL A 312 15.75 17.83 -15.29
CA VAL A 312 15.88 16.50 -14.68
C VAL A 312 15.25 15.44 -15.55
N LYS A 313 14.09 15.75 -16.16
CA LYS A 313 13.45 14.88 -17.13
C LYS A 313 14.39 14.61 -18.31
N GLN A 314 14.95 15.66 -18.89
CA GLN A 314 15.89 15.54 -20.01
C GLN A 314 17.11 14.68 -19.63
N GLN A 315 17.70 14.89 -18.45
CA GLN A 315 18.82 14.08 -17.97
C GLN A 315 18.49 12.59 -17.84
N LEU A 316 17.27 12.26 -17.39
CA LEU A 316 16.81 10.88 -17.28
C LEU A 316 16.60 10.26 -18.67
N ASP A 317 15.95 10.98 -19.59
CA ASP A 317 15.73 10.54 -20.97
C ASP A 317 17.08 10.28 -21.70
N GLU A 318 18.04 11.22 -21.60
CA GLU A 318 19.39 11.08 -22.20
C GLU A 318 20.14 9.87 -21.63
N ARG A 319 19.97 9.57 -20.34
CA ARG A 319 20.60 8.41 -19.72
C ARG A 319 20.02 7.09 -20.27
N MET A 320 18.71 7.06 -20.54
CA MET A 320 18.05 5.91 -21.15
C MET A 320 18.61 5.56 -22.52
N GLU A 321 18.74 6.58 -23.37
CA GLU A 321 19.21 6.42 -24.74
C GLU A 321 20.66 5.89 -24.74
N ALA A 322 21.50 6.43 -23.86
CA ALA A 322 22.87 5.96 -23.70
C ALA A 322 22.97 4.49 -23.24
N ASP A 323 22.10 4.06 -22.31
CA ASP A 323 22.08 2.68 -21.80
C ASP A 323 21.51 1.68 -22.84
N LEU A 324 20.65 2.13 -23.77
CA LEU A 324 20.12 1.32 -24.88
C LEU A 324 21.13 1.15 -26.03
N GLU A 325 22.08 2.08 -26.17
CA GLU A 325 23.13 2.07 -27.20
C GLU A 325 24.40 1.30 -26.79
N SER A 326 24.55 0.93 -25.51
CA SER A 326 25.73 0.24 -24.94
C SER A 326 25.58 -1.27 -24.83
#